data_AF-A0A382W6N7-F1
#
_entry.id   AF-A0A382W6N7-F1
#
_cell.length_a   1.000
_cell.length_b   1.000
_cell.length_c   1.000
_cell.angle_alpha   90.00
_cell.angle_beta   90.00
_cell.angle_gamma   90.00
#
_symmetry.space_group_name_H-M   'P 1'
#
loop_
_entity.id
_entity.type
_entity.pdbx_description
1 polymer ?
#
loop_
_entity_poly.entity_id
_entity_poly.type
_entity_poly.pdbx_seq_one_letter_code
_entity_poly.pdbx_strand_id
1 'polypeptide(L)'
;MQNRHATSDKFSDQGKQASIGTRANRKTLRFWQASLTGVLMTESNSPLYQHPLSERYASREMQQIFANARRYGTWRRLWLALASAQHELGLSISPEGLREMEEHLDNIDLTKAAEYEQRFRHDVMAHVHLFGDDAPSARGFIHLGATSAFVTDNTDLILHREALELVRNRLI
;
A
#
# COMPACT_ATOMS: atom_id res chain seq x y z
N MET A 1 -16.86 -62.02 12.24
CA MET A 1 -17.00 -61.27 13.50
C MET A 1 -17.02 -59.79 13.11
N GLN A 2 -18.16 -59.14 12.89
CA GLN A 2 -19.05 -58.57 13.92
C GLN A 2 -18.24 -57.87 15.04
N ASN A 3 -18.43 -56.60 15.43
CA ASN A 3 -19.48 -55.63 15.19
C ASN A 3 -19.12 -54.37 16.05
N ARG A 4 -19.83 -53.24 15.85
CA ARG A 4 -20.13 -52.15 16.83
C ARG A 4 -19.08 -51.04 17.07
N HIS A 5 -19.44 -49.77 17.32
CA HIS A 5 -20.70 -49.01 17.30
C HIS A 5 -20.36 -47.50 17.35
N ALA A 6 -21.16 -46.69 16.66
CA ALA A 6 -21.27 -45.25 16.87
C ALA A 6 -22.08 -44.95 18.15
N THR A 7 -21.85 -43.78 18.77
CA THR A 7 -22.88 -42.77 19.11
C THR A 7 -22.24 -41.59 19.87
N SER A 8 -22.38 -40.38 19.33
CA SER A 8 -22.13 -39.11 20.00
C SER A 8 -23.40 -38.68 20.73
N ASP A 9 -23.30 -38.49 22.05
CA ASP A 9 -24.39 -38.07 22.91
C ASP A 9 -24.81 -36.61 22.68
N LYS A 10 -26.13 -36.44 22.56
CA LYS A 10 -26.84 -35.18 22.58
C LYS A 10 -27.01 -34.75 24.04
N PHE A 11 -26.57 -33.54 24.38
CA PHE A 11 -27.04 -32.85 25.60
C PHE A 11 -27.92 -31.67 25.19
N SER A 12 -29.22 -31.87 25.34
CA SER A 12 -30.26 -30.86 25.37
C SER A 12 -30.40 -30.35 26.80
N ASP A 13 -30.24 -29.05 27.02
CA ASP A 13 -30.57 -28.41 28.30
C ASP A 13 -31.76 -27.47 28.11
N GLN A 14 -32.86 -27.77 28.80
CA GLN A 14 -34.00 -26.88 29.00
C GLN A 14 -34.06 -26.55 30.50
N GLY A 15 -33.88 -25.28 30.84
CA GLY A 15 -34.01 -24.77 32.21
C GLY A 15 -34.59 -23.35 32.21
N LYS A 16 -35.78 -23.21 32.78
CA LYS A 16 -36.71 -22.07 32.80
C LYS A 16 -36.35 -20.91 33.74
N GLN A 17 -37.06 -19.78 33.54
CA GLN A 17 -37.49 -18.70 34.49
C GLN A 17 -36.46 -17.60 34.84
N ALA A 18 -36.77 -16.31 35.00
CA ALA A 18 -38.02 -15.52 35.03
C ALA A 18 -37.73 -14.02 34.74
N SER A 19 -38.81 -13.27 34.56
CA SER A 19 -38.98 -11.84 34.31
C SER A 19 -38.15 -10.84 35.13
N ILE A 20 -37.75 -9.72 34.50
CA ILE A 20 -37.94 -8.35 35.02
C ILE A 20 -38.08 -7.42 33.80
N GLY A 21 -39.22 -6.73 33.73
CA GLY A 21 -39.45 -5.66 32.77
C GLY A 21 -38.78 -4.38 33.21
N THR A 22 -38.15 -3.67 32.28
CA THR A 22 -37.96 -2.22 32.42
C THR A 22 -38.17 -1.59 31.05
N ARG A 23 -39.31 -0.92 30.93
CA ARG A 23 -39.77 -0.22 29.73
C ARG A 23 -39.03 1.12 29.65
N ALA A 24 -37.86 1.15 29.01
CA ALA A 24 -37.14 2.40 28.75
C ALA A 24 -37.72 3.09 27.51
N ASN A 25 -38.14 4.34 27.71
CA ASN A 25 -38.93 5.16 26.80
C ASN A 25 -38.11 5.60 25.58
N ARG A 26 -38.55 5.21 24.37
CA ARG A 26 -37.95 5.61 23.07
C ARG A 26 -38.32 7.05 22.69
N LYS A 27 -37.92 8.06 23.47
CA LYS A 27 -38.03 9.47 23.06
C LYS A 27 -37.04 10.33 23.83
N THR A 28 -35.79 10.39 23.35
CA THR A 28 -34.87 11.56 23.37
C THR A 28 -33.44 11.09 23.12
N LEU A 29 -32.98 11.15 21.87
CA LEU A 29 -31.56 11.35 21.46
C LEU A 29 -31.52 11.26 19.93
N ARG A 30 -32.25 12.20 19.32
CA ARG A 30 -32.03 12.66 17.94
C ARG A 30 -31.68 14.14 18.05
N PHE A 31 -30.40 14.43 18.25
CA PHE A 31 -29.83 15.69 17.78
C PHE A 31 -28.89 15.33 16.65
N TRP A 32 -29.32 15.74 15.47
CA TRP A 32 -28.78 15.39 14.17
C TRP A 32 -27.42 16.04 13.92
N GLN A 33 -26.53 15.25 13.34
CA GLN A 33 -25.72 15.56 12.15
C GLN A 33 -25.42 17.05 11.91
N ALA A 34 -24.22 17.48 12.31
CA ALA A 34 -23.53 18.58 11.65
C ALA A 34 -22.61 18.01 10.55
N SER A 35 -23.09 18.15 9.32
CA SER A 35 -22.34 18.55 8.13
C SER A 35 -21.15 17.70 7.67
N LEU A 36 -21.46 16.77 6.77
CA LEU A 36 -20.55 16.23 5.76
C LEU A 36 -20.02 17.37 4.86
N THR A 37 -18.76 17.75 5.03
CA THR A 37 -17.90 18.19 3.92
C THR A 37 -16.55 17.52 4.09
N GLY A 38 -16.18 16.75 3.07
CA GLY A 38 -15.14 15.73 3.14
C GLY A 38 -13.75 16.30 3.40
N VAL A 39 -13.16 15.88 4.51
CA VAL A 39 -11.76 15.51 4.57
C VAL A 39 -11.76 14.17 5.30
N LEU A 40 -11.44 13.09 4.61
CA LEU A 40 -11.03 11.85 5.27
C LEU A 40 -9.74 12.17 6.03
N MET A 41 -9.89 12.66 7.26
CA MET A 41 -8.85 12.59 8.27
C MET A 41 -8.74 11.12 8.62
N THR A 42 -7.77 10.43 8.06
CA THR A 42 -7.39 9.10 8.56
C THR A 42 -6.88 9.30 9.97
N GLU A 43 -7.69 9.00 10.98
CA GLU A 43 -7.23 8.93 12.36
C GLU A 43 -6.22 7.78 12.47
N SER A 44 -4.93 8.08 12.30
CA SER A 44 -3.85 7.17 12.68
C SER A 44 -3.68 7.20 14.19
N ASN A 45 -4.63 6.64 14.93
CA ASN A 45 -4.49 6.47 16.38
C ASN A 45 -3.64 5.23 16.70
N SER A 46 -2.42 5.20 16.16
CA SER A 46 -1.44 4.16 16.49
C SER A 46 -0.83 4.47 17.86
N PRO A 47 -0.78 3.50 18.80
CA PRO A 47 -0.15 3.70 20.11
C PRO A 47 1.39 3.86 20.04
N LEU A 48 1.96 3.78 18.83
CA LEU A 48 3.39 3.88 18.59
C LEU A 48 3.82 5.34 18.39
N TYR A 49 5.12 5.58 18.52
CA TYR A 49 5.72 6.87 18.21
C TYR A 49 5.37 7.30 16.77
N GLN A 50 4.95 8.54 16.65
CA GLN A 50 4.69 9.20 15.38
C GLN A 50 5.51 10.48 15.31
N HIS A 51 6.02 10.79 14.12
CA HIS A 51 6.95 11.91 13.95
C HIS A 51 6.15 13.22 13.85
N PRO A 52 6.45 14.28 14.63
CA PRO A 52 5.64 15.50 14.62
C PRO A 52 5.66 16.26 13.29
N LEU A 53 6.68 16.02 12.45
CA LEU A 53 6.66 16.53 11.06
C LEU A 53 5.51 15.91 10.25
N SER A 54 5.23 14.62 10.36
CA SER A 54 4.14 13.98 9.60
C SER A 54 2.76 14.36 10.12
N GLU A 55 2.59 14.53 11.44
CA GLU A 55 1.25 14.81 11.99
C GLU A 55 0.88 16.30 12.03
N ARG A 56 1.85 17.17 12.33
CA ARG A 56 1.55 18.54 12.75
C ARG A 56 2.20 19.62 11.90
N TYR A 57 3.46 19.44 11.50
CA TYR A 57 4.26 20.56 10.99
C TYR A 57 4.45 20.57 9.48
N ALA A 58 4.65 19.42 8.83
CA ALA A 58 4.87 19.39 7.39
C ALA A 58 3.54 19.54 6.65
N SER A 59 3.52 20.40 5.63
CA SER A 59 2.38 20.54 4.73
C SER A 59 2.08 19.23 3.98
N ARG A 60 0.81 19.00 3.60
CA ARG A 60 0.39 17.78 2.90
C ARG A 60 1.18 17.52 1.61
N GLU A 61 1.52 18.55 0.85
CA GLU A 61 2.27 18.45 -0.40
C GLU A 61 3.68 17.89 -0.16
N MET A 62 4.37 18.37 0.88
CA MET A 62 5.68 17.87 1.28
C MET A 62 5.60 16.41 1.74
N GLN A 63 4.56 16.05 2.49
CA GLN A 63 4.36 14.66 2.92
C GLN A 63 4.10 13.72 1.73
N GLN A 64 3.36 14.17 0.73
CA GLN A 64 3.08 13.39 -0.48
C GLN A 64 4.36 13.12 -1.30
N ILE A 65 5.29 14.08 -1.38
CA ILE A 65 6.58 13.90 -2.07
C ILE A 65 7.36 12.74 -1.45
N PHE A 66 7.44 12.69 -0.12
CA PHE A 66 8.20 11.66 0.61
C PHE A 66 7.39 10.41 0.99
N ALA A 67 6.15 10.29 0.51
CA ALA A 67 5.32 9.12 0.79
C ALA A 67 5.82 7.86 0.08
N ASN A 68 5.64 6.69 0.71
CA ASN A 68 6.01 5.40 0.12
C ASN A 68 5.36 5.17 -1.25
N ALA A 69 4.10 5.56 -1.44
CA ALA A 69 3.42 5.48 -2.73
C ALA A 69 4.16 6.28 -3.82
N ARG A 70 4.61 7.50 -3.50
CA ARG A 70 5.38 8.35 -4.42
C ARG A 70 6.75 7.74 -4.72
N ARG A 71 7.45 7.25 -3.70
CA ARG A 71 8.75 6.58 -3.84
C ARG A 71 8.67 5.37 -4.77
N TYR A 72 7.80 4.41 -4.45
CA TYR A 72 7.72 3.16 -5.22
C TYR A 72 7.09 3.34 -6.61
N GLY A 73 6.17 4.29 -6.78
CA GLY A 73 5.71 4.67 -8.12
C GLY A 73 6.84 5.27 -8.96
N THR A 74 7.75 6.04 -8.33
CA THR A 74 8.95 6.56 -9.00
C THR A 74 9.92 5.44 -9.38
N TRP A 75 10.07 4.39 -8.56
CA TRP A 75 10.85 3.20 -8.92
C TRP A 75 10.30 2.52 -10.18
N ARG A 76 8.97 2.31 -10.24
CA ARG A 76 8.30 1.74 -11.42
C ARG A 76 8.52 2.58 -12.68
N ARG A 77 8.42 3.91 -12.56
CA ARG A 77 8.73 4.85 -13.65
C ARG A 77 10.19 4.76 -14.11
N LEU A 78 11.15 4.65 -13.18
CA LEU A 78 12.57 4.49 -13.52
C LEU A 78 12.83 3.17 -14.23
N TRP A 79 12.22 2.07 -13.78
CA TRP A 79 12.32 0.78 -14.47
C TRP A 79 11.68 0.80 -15.86
N LEU A 80 10.52 1.46 -16.02
CA LEU A 80 9.90 1.66 -17.32
C LEU A 80 10.81 2.47 -18.25
N ALA A 81 11.41 3.55 -17.75
CA ALA A 81 12.36 4.35 -18.52
C ALA A 81 13.60 3.55 -18.92
N LEU A 82 14.14 2.74 -18.01
CA LEU A 82 15.27 1.84 -18.30
C LEU A 82 14.91 0.83 -19.39
N ALA A 83 13.80 0.12 -19.25
CA ALA A 83 13.38 -0.89 -20.20
C ALA A 83 13.05 -0.28 -21.57
N SER A 84 12.44 0.91 -21.60
CA SER A 84 12.15 1.65 -22.84
C SER A 84 13.45 2.05 -23.55
N ALA A 85 14.42 2.62 -22.82
CA ALA A 85 15.73 2.97 -23.40
C ALA A 85 16.48 1.72 -23.91
N GLN A 86 16.42 0.60 -23.19
CA GLN A 86 17.00 -0.66 -23.63
C GLN A 86 16.34 -1.21 -24.90
N HIS A 87 15.01 -1.07 -25.02
CA HIS A 87 14.28 -1.42 -26.24
C HIS A 87 14.75 -0.57 -27.44
N GLU A 88 14.85 0.75 -27.26
CA GLU A 88 15.35 1.68 -28.28
C GLU A 88 16.79 1.37 -28.72
N LEU A 89 17.62 0.85 -27.81
CA LEU A 89 18.99 0.39 -28.08
C LEU A 89 19.06 -1.01 -28.70
N GLY A 90 17.92 -1.67 -28.96
CA GLY A 90 17.84 -2.94 -29.67
C GLY A 90 17.94 -4.19 -28.80
N LEU A 91 17.80 -4.08 -27.47
CA LEU A 91 17.66 -5.26 -26.61
C LEU A 91 16.29 -5.90 -26.82
N SER A 92 16.21 -7.22 -26.58
CA SER A 92 14.98 -8.01 -26.66
C SER A 92 14.02 -7.70 -25.51
N ILE A 93 13.44 -6.50 -25.54
CA ILE A 93 12.42 -6.02 -24.60
C ILE A 93 11.06 -6.13 -25.28
N SER A 94 10.11 -6.79 -24.63
CA SER A 94 8.76 -7.00 -25.18
C SER A 94 7.95 -5.70 -25.14
N PRO A 95 7.36 -5.24 -26.27
CA PRO A 95 6.45 -4.10 -26.28
C PRO A 95 5.24 -4.31 -25.35
N GLU A 96 4.75 -5.55 -25.24
CA GLU A 96 3.66 -5.89 -24.34
C GLU A 96 4.06 -5.71 -22.87
N GLY A 97 5.29 -6.11 -22.50
CA GLY A 97 5.78 -5.90 -21.14
C GLY A 97 5.94 -4.42 -20.81
N LEU A 98 6.39 -3.58 -21.75
CA LEU A 98 6.44 -2.13 -21.55
C LEU A 98 5.04 -1.53 -21.30
N ARG A 99 4.04 -1.98 -22.06
CA ARG A 99 2.64 -1.57 -21.87
C ARG A 99 2.10 -1.98 -20.51
N GLU A 100 2.29 -3.24 -20.11
CA GLU A 100 1.88 -3.73 -18.79
C GLU A 100 2.55 -2.92 -17.66
N MET A 101 3.84 -2.58 -17.79
CA MET A 101 4.55 -1.75 -16.82
C MET A 101 3.93 -0.35 -16.70
N GLU A 102 3.59 0.29 -17.82
CA GLU A 102 2.97 1.62 -17.85
C GLU A 102 1.58 1.63 -17.21
N GLU A 103 0.78 0.58 -17.42
CA GLU A 103 -0.56 0.44 -16.84
C GLU A 103 -0.53 0.31 -15.29
N HIS A 104 0.59 -0.12 -14.71
CA HIS A 104 0.70 -0.46 -13.28
C HIS A 104 1.69 0.43 -12.51
N LEU A 105 1.89 1.69 -12.88
CA LEU A 105 2.90 2.55 -12.23
C LEU A 105 2.56 2.96 -10.78
N ASP A 106 1.29 3.25 -10.47
CA ASP A 106 0.91 3.86 -9.19
C ASP A 106 -0.01 3.01 -8.31
N ASN A 107 -0.56 1.90 -8.84
CA ASN A 107 -1.35 0.94 -8.07
C ASN A 107 -0.46 -0.14 -7.46
N ILE A 108 0.10 0.12 -6.27
CA ILE A 108 1.11 -0.73 -5.64
C ILE A 108 0.55 -1.37 -4.37
N ASP A 109 0.50 -2.70 -4.32
CA ASP A 109 0.15 -3.44 -3.11
C ASP A 109 1.33 -3.45 -2.12
N LEU A 110 1.33 -2.47 -1.21
CA LEU A 110 2.35 -2.34 -0.17
C LEU A 110 2.32 -3.48 0.86
N THR A 111 1.20 -4.18 1.01
CA THR A 111 1.11 -5.36 1.90
C THR A 111 1.92 -6.50 1.30
N LYS A 112 1.69 -6.79 0.02
CA LYS A 112 2.45 -7.81 -0.72
C LYS A 112 3.92 -7.43 -0.87
N ALA A 113 4.25 -6.13 -1.00
CA ALA A 113 5.63 -5.66 -0.95
C ALA A 113 6.32 -6.05 0.36
N ALA A 114 5.66 -5.83 1.50
CA ALA A 114 6.20 -6.17 2.81
C ALA A 114 6.37 -7.69 3.01
N GLU A 115 5.46 -8.51 2.47
CA GLU A 115 5.61 -9.97 2.47
C GLU A 115 6.85 -10.41 1.67
N TYR A 116 7.04 -9.85 0.48
CA TYR A 116 8.25 -10.12 -0.31
C TYR A 116 9.51 -9.61 0.38
N GLU A 117 9.48 -8.43 0.99
CA GLU A 117 10.63 -7.89 1.70
C GLU A 117 11.01 -8.77 2.89
N GLN A 118 10.03 -9.30 3.63
CA GLN A 118 10.28 -10.26 4.70
C GLN A 118 10.94 -11.55 4.18
N ARG A 119 10.55 -12.01 2.99
CA ARG A 119 11.12 -13.20 2.35
C ARG A 119 12.53 -12.96 1.80
N PHE A 120 12.74 -11.88 1.07
CA PHE A 120 14.00 -11.60 0.36
C PHE A 120 15.02 -10.86 1.22
N ARG A 121 14.58 -10.23 2.32
CA ARG A 121 15.39 -9.33 3.16
C ARG A 121 16.02 -8.21 2.35
N HIS A 122 15.35 -7.80 1.28
CA HIS A 122 15.78 -6.75 0.37
C HIS A 122 14.56 -6.11 -0.31
N ASP A 123 14.35 -4.84 -0.01
CA ASP A 123 13.25 -3.99 -0.48
C ASP A 123 13.20 -3.86 -2.02
N VAL A 124 14.31 -3.54 -2.67
CA VAL A 124 14.38 -3.42 -4.14
C VAL A 124 13.96 -4.74 -4.80
N MET A 125 14.52 -5.86 -4.34
CA MET A 125 14.13 -7.16 -4.90
C MET A 125 12.68 -7.50 -4.63
N ALA A 126 12.15 -7.13 -3.46
CA ALA A 126 10.72 -7.30 -3.18
C ALA A 126 9.84 -6.53 -4.17
N HIS A 127 10.20 -5.27 -4.47
CA HIS A 127 9.48 -4.46 -5.44
C HIS A 127 9.68 -4.91 -6.90
N VAL A 128 10.83 -5.46 -7.26
CA VAL A 128 11.05 -6.10 -8.58
C VAL A 128 10.10 -7.29 -8.76
N HIS A 129 10.01 -8.17 -7.76
CA HIS A 129 9.11 -9.33 -7.82
C HIS A 129 7.63 -8.92 -7.81
N LEU A 130 7.26 -7.96 -6.97
CA LEU A 130 5.91 -7.42 -6.95
C LEU A 130 5.53 -6.81 -8.30
N PHE A 131 6.42 -6.01 -8.91
CA PHE A 131 6.11 -5.39 -10.19
C PHE A 131 6.06 -6.41 -11.34
N GLY A 132 6.87 -7.47 -11.27
CA GLY A 132 6.78 -8.59 -12.22
C GLY A 132 5.49 -9.40 -12.08
N ASP A 133 4.80 -9.35 -10.94
CA ASP A 133 3.46 -9.94 -10.80
C ASP A 133 2.38 -9.08 -11.43
N ASP A 134 2.52 -7.75 -11.35
CA ASP A 134 1.61 -6.80 -11.98
C ASP A 134 1.85 -6.70 -13.50
N ALA A 135 3.08 -6.92 -13.95
CA ALA A 135 3.50 -6.95 -15.35
C ALA A 135 4.20 -8.29 -15.72
N PRO A 136 3.45 -9.40 -15.87
CA PRO A 136 4.01 -10.72 -16.12
C PRO A 136 4.94 -10.81 -17.34
N SER A 137 4.63 -10.08 -18.41
CA SER A 137 5.40 -10.04 -19.65
C SER A 137 6.70 -9.26 -19.49
N ALA A 138 6.81 -8.40 -18.47
CA ALA A 138 8.01 -7.64 -18.14
C ALA A 138 8.94 -8.33 -17.14
N ARG A 139 8.45 -9.35 -16.40
CA ARG A 139 9.15 -10.00 -15.29
C ARG A 139 10.61 -10.36 -15.58
N GLY A 140 10.93 -10.77 -16.80
CA GLY A 140 12.29 -11.18 -17.19
C GLY A 140 13.29 -10.04 -17.41
N PHE A 141 12.82 -8.80 -17.57
CA PHE A 141 13.69 -7.65 -17.86
C PHE A 141 13.50 -6.46 -16.91
N ILE A 142 12.59 -6.53 -15.95
CA ILE A 142 12.54 -5.54 -14.87
C ILE A 142 13.91 -5.53 -14.17
N HIS A 143 14.51 -4.33 -14.06
CA HIS A 143 15.83 -4.11 -13.46
C HIS A 143 17.03 -4.69 -14.23
N LEU A 144 16.86 -5.08 -15.50
CA LEU A 144 17.92 -5.67 -16.32
C LEU A 144 19.17 -4.78 -16.38
N GLY A 145 20.31 -5.31 -15.92
CA GLY A 145 21.61 -4.64 -15.97
C GLY A 145 21.82 -3.50 -14.96
N ALA A 146 20.84 -3.23 -14.10
CA ALA A 146 20.91 -2.21 -13.08
C ALA A 146 21.28 -2.79 -11.69
N THR A 147 21.70 -1.91 -10.78
CA THR A 147 21.88 -2.20 -9.34
C THR A 147 20.85 -1.41 -8.54
N SER A 148 20.67 -1.72 -7.25
CA SER A 148 19.70 -1.02 -6.37
C SER A 148 19.81 0.50 -6.42
N ALA A 149 21.04 1.03 -6.47
CA ALA A 149 21.34 2.46 -6.58
C ALA A 149 20.66 3.13 -7.78
N PHE A 150 20.41 2.38 -8.87
CA PHE A 150 19.68 2.92 -10.02
C PHE A 150 18.28 3.41 -9.64
N VAL A 151 17.55 2.69 -8.79
CA VAL A 151 16.21 3.12 -8.37
C VAL A 151 16.21 3.93 -7.09
N THR A 152 17.05 3.58 -6.10
CA THR A 152 17.06 4.28 -4.81
C THR A 152 17.54 5.72 -4.99
N ASP A 153 18.73 5.90 -5.55
CA ASP A 153 19.42 7.19 -5.54
C ASP A 153 18.80 8.14 -6.55
N ASN A 154 18.44 7.67 -7.74
CA ASN A 154 17.74 8.51 -8.72
C ASN A 154 16.36 8.92 -8.23
N THR A 155 15.65 8.04 -7.50
CA THR A 155 14.38 8.43 -6.88
C THR A 155 14.60 9.50 -5.83
N ASP A 156 15.56 9.31 -4.93
CA ASP A 156 15.83 10.31 -3.91
C ASP A 156 16.23 11.66 -4.54
N LEU A 157 17.03 11.68 -5.60
CA LEU A 157 17.33 12.92 -6.35
C LEU A 157 16.07 13.60 -6.90
N ILE A 158 15.13 12.84 -7.47
CA ILE A 158 13.86 13.37 -7.98
C ILE A 158 13.01 13.94 -6.83
N LEU A 159 12.84 13.19 -5.73
CA LEU A 159 12.04 13.63 -4.59
C LEU A 159 12.64 14.88 -3.93
N HIS A 160 13.96 14.94 -3.78
CA HIS A 160 14.64 16.12 -3.23
C HIS A 160 14.51 17.33 -4.15
N ARG A 161 14.60 17.16 -5.47
CA ARG A 161 14.35 18.26 -6.41
C ARG A 161 12.93 18.81 -6.25
N GLU A 162 11.92 17.94 -6.23
CA GLU A 162 10.51 18.33 -6.04
C GLU A 162 10.30 19.04 -4.70
N ALA A 163 10.92 18.55 -3.62
CA ALA A 163 10.86 19.18 -2.31
C ALA A 163 11.50 20.56 -2.31
N LEU A 164 12.66 20.73 -2.95
CA LEU A 164 13.35 22.01 -3.07
C LEU A 164 12.55 23.02 -3.91
N GLU A 165 11.91 22.56 -4.99
CA GLU A 165 11.01 23.39 -5.79
C GLU A 165 9.80 23.86 -4.96
N LEU A 166 9.21 22.98 -4.14
CA LEU A 166 8.12 23.35 -3.22
C LEU A 166 8.57 24.38 -2.18
N VAL A 167 9.76 24.22 -1.61
CA VAL A 167 10.33 25.19 -0.66
C VAL A 167 10.60 26.52 -1.35
N ARG A 168 11.22 26.51 -2.52
CA ARG A 168 11.51 27.72 -3.31
C ARG A 168 10.24 28.53 -3.56
N ASN A 169 9.17 27.89 -4.05
CA ASN A 169 7.91 28.54 -4.38
C ASN A 169 7.19 29.14 -3.16
N ARG A 170 7.58 28.78 -1.93
CA ARG A 170 7.05 29.34 -0.69
C ARG A 170 7.89 30.47 -0.12
N LEU A 171 9.16 30.57 -0.54
CA LEU A 171 10.11 31.57 -0.04
C LEU A 171 10.18 32.81 -0.92
N ILE A 172 10.16 32.64 -2.23
CA ILE A 172 10.31 33.69 -3.24
C ILE A 172 9.17 33.63 -4.26
#